data_AF-A0A1G9PC23-F1
#
_entry.id   AF-A0A1G9PC23-F1
#
_cell.length_a   1.000
_cell.length_b   1.000
_cell.length_c   1.000
_cell.angle_alpha   90.00
_cell.angle_beta   90.00
_cell.angle_gamma   90.00
#
_symmetry.space_group_name_H-M   'P 1'
#
loop_
_entity.id
_entity.type
_entity.pdbx_description
1 polymer ?
#
loop_
_entity_poly.entity_id
_entity_poly.type
_entity_poly.pdbx_seq_one_letter_code
_entity_poly.pdbx_strand_id
1 'polypeptide(L)'
;MSTPYGRYRLSDAERNDAMSALSTALGEGRLTMDEFDRRCTMIAQAEFQGDLEPVFTDIPQHPVLRATPTTAVEVYSADEIVAARRDGQKTRAGVFWLGTLGSVAGTAIVASATGGSGLAALILLLIPTLFILLYVMKVGPESWYTPSLRQLERKRRQLVRMRQLEIESANAHEEALRRAQRKAQVSQLTDDALDVAQRTVKRFKGK
;
A
#
# COMPACT_ATOMS: atom_id res chain seq x y z
N MET A 1 -37.00 -4.77 3.99
CA MET A 1 -35.99 -4.40 5.00
C MET A 1 -35.04 -3.41 4.33
N SER A 2 -35.34 -2.12 4.39
CA SER A 2 -34.48 -1.08 3.82
C SER A 2 -33.17 -1.03 4.61
N THR A 3 -32.07 -1.07 3.89
CA THR A 3 -30.71 -1.14 4.44
C THR A 3 -30.38 0.14 5.25
N PRO A 4 -29.42 0.11 6.20
CA PRO A 4 -29.13 1.24 7.09
C PRO A 4 -28.56 2.50 6.42
N TYR A 5 -28.30 2.46 5.11
CA TYR A 5 -27.63 3.52 4.35
C TYR A 5 -28.48 4.78 4.16
N GLY A 6 -29.81 4.67 4.25
CA GLY A 6 -30.72 5.82 4.08
C GLY A 6 -30.62 6.91 5.15
N ARG A 7 -29.84 6.69 6.23
CA ARG A 7 -29.63 7.68 7.31
C ARG A 7 -28.30 8.42 7.22
N TYR A 8 -27.50 8.18 6.18
CA TYR A 8 -26.22 8.88 6.01
C TYR A 8 -26.45 10.24 5.35
N ARG A 9 -25.81 11.29 5.89
CA ARG A 9 -25.88 12.64 5.32
C ARG A 9 -25.19 12.64 3.96
N LEU A 10 -25.87 13.21 2.96
CA LEU A 10 -25.41 13.30 1.58
C LEU A 10 -24.19 14.21 1.48
N SER A 11 -23.11 13.72 0.87
CA SER A 11 -21.91 14.52 0.59
C SER A 11 -22.09 15.37 -0.67
N ASP A 12 -21.37 16.49 -0.76
CA ASP A 12 -21.36 17.33 -1.96
C ASP A 12 -20.84 16.59 -3.21
N ALA A 13 -19.90 15.66 -3.02
CA ALA A 13 -19.42 14.81 -4.10
C ALA A 13 -20.55 13.89 -4.63
N GLU A 14 -21.31 13.28 -3.72
CA GLU A 14 -22.42 12.39 -4.07
C GLU A 14 -23.57 13.18 -4.74
N ARG A 15 -23.79 14.42 -4.31
CA ARG A 15 -24.75 15.34 -4.96
C ARG A 15 -24.34 15.66 -6.40
N ASN A 16 -23.06 15.96 -6.63
CA ASN A 16 -22.55 16.23 -7.97
C ASN A 16 -22.60 15.00 -8.89
N ASP A 17 -22.30 13.82 -8.35
CA ASP A 17 -22.40 12.57 -9.10
C ASP A 17 -23.85 12.28 -9.51
N ALA A 18 -24.81 12.53 -8.62
CA ALA A 18 -26.24 12.41 -8.93
C ALA A 18 -26.69 13.39 -10.02
N MET A 19 -26.23 14.65 -9.97
CA MET A 19 -26.49 15.63 -11.04
C MET A 19 -25.89 15.19 -12.38
N SER A 20 -24.69 14.60 -12.38
CA SER A 20 -24.04 14.07 -13.59
C SER A 20 -24.79 12.84 -14.17
N ALA A 21 -25.41 12.02 -13.33
CA ALA A 21 -26.23 10.91 -13.77
C ALA A 21 -27.50 11.40 -14.50
N LEU A 22 -28.16 12.45 -13.96
CA LEU A 22 -29.32 13.07 -14.60
C LEU A 22 -28.95 13.73 -15.94
N SER A 23 -27.81 14.40 -16.03
CA SER A 23 -27.38 15.04 -17.29
C SER A 23 -27.11 14.02 -18.38
N THR A 24 -26.61 12.83 -18.01
CA THR A 24 -26.42 11.70 -18.91
C THR A 24 -27.77 11.16 -19.40
N ALA A 25 -28.74 10.97 -18.51
CA ALA A 25 -30.09 10.51 -18.88
C ALA A 25 -30.82 11.49 -19.81
N LEU A 26 -30.63 12.80 -19.61
CA LEU A 26 -31.11 13.85 -20.52
C LEU A 26 -30.43 13.75 -21.90
N GLY A 27 -29.11 13.57 -21.94
CA GLY A 27 -28.35 13.41 -23.19
C GLY A 27 -28.76 12.17 -23.99
N GLU A 28 -29.18 11.10 -23.31
CA GLU A 28 -29.74 9.90 -23.93
C GLU A 28 -31.21 10.06 -24.39
N GLY A 29 -31.84 11.20 -24.09
CA GLY A 29 -33.24 11.45 -24.41
C GLY A 29 -34.24 10.67 -23.54
N ARG A 30 -33.79 10.13 -22.40
CA ARG A 30 -34.64 9.39 -21.45
C ARG A 30 -35.38 10.29 -20.47
N LEU A 31 -34.95 11.53 -20.40
CA LEU A 31 -35.53 12.55 -19.53
C LEU A 31 -35.85 13.78 -20.39
N THR A 32 -36.99 14.42 -20.16
CA THR A 32 -37.28 15.72 -20.74
C THR A 32 -36.61 16.84 -19.96
N MET A 33 -36.47 18.03 -20.56
CA MET A 33 -35.84 19.19 -19.89
C MET A 33 -36.59 19.62 -18.62
N ASP A 34 -37.93 19.54 -18.63
CA ASP A 34 -38.77 19.89 -17.46
C ASP A 34 -38.62 18.87 -16.33
N GLU A 35 -38.51 17.57 -16.66
CA GLU A 35 -38.24 16.54 -15.65
C GLU A 35 -36.82 16.64 -15.08
N PHE A 36 -35.84 17.02 -15.91
CA PHE A 36 -34.48 17.27 -15.47
C PHE A 36 -34.41 18.39 -14.42
N ASP A 37 -35.07 19.53 -14.68
CA ASP A 37 -35.06 20.68 -13.76
C ASP A 37 -35.72 20.35 -12.40
N ARG A 38 -36.86 19.66 -12.44
CA ARG A 38 -37.56 19.18 -11.24
C ARG A 38 -36.70 18.25 -10.41
N ARG A 39 -36.03 17.27 -11.05
CA ARG A 39 -35.18 16.30 -10.35
C ARG A 39 -33.89 16.92 -9.83
N CYS A 40 -33.29 17.87 -10.55
CA CYS A 40 -32.15 18.65 -10.06
C CYS A 40 -32.49 19.42 -8.78
N THR A 41 -33.69 20.01 -8.72
CA THR A 41 -34.19 20.69 -7.52
C THR A 41 -34.35 19.72 -6.35
N MET A 42 -34.88 18.51 -6.59
CA MET A 42 -34.99 17.47 -5.57
C MET A 42 -33.62 17.02 -5.03
N ILE A 43 -32.62 16.85 -5.91
CA ILE A 43 -31.24 16.51 -5.51
C ILE A 43 -30.60 17.65 -4.69
N ALA A 44 -30.86 18.91 -5.07
CA ALA A 44 -30.32 20.06 -4.34
C ALA A 44 -30.88 20.17 -2.90
N GLN A 45 -32.12 19.72 -2.68
CA GLN A 45 -32.78 19.73 -1.38
C GLN A 45 -32.53 18.47 -0.55
N ALA A 46 -31.95 17.42 -1.14
CA ALA A 46 -31.66 16.17 -0.45
C ALA A 46 -30.58 16.35 0.64
N GLU A 47 -30.91 15.90 1.87
CA GLU A 47 -29.99 15.92 3.00
C GLU A 47 -29.39 14.53 3.27
N PHE A 48 -30.10 13.46 2.90
CA PHE A 48 -29.69 12.08 3.13
C PHE A 48 -29.52 11.29 1.83
N GLN A 49 -28.65 10.27 1.85
CA GLN A 49 -28.45 9.38 0.69
C GLN A 49 -29.72 8.63 0.29
N GLY A 50 -30.59 8.33 1.25
CA GLY A 50 -31.88 7.68 0.99
C GLY A 50 -32.84 8.56 0.18
N ASP A 51 -32.66 9.88 0.21
CA ASP A 51 -33.52 10.83 -0.51
C ASP A 51 -33.24 10.81 -2.03
N LEU A 52 -32.09 10.26 -2.46
CA LEU A 52 -31.74 10.14 -3.88
C LEU A 52 -32.38 8.93 -4.55
N GLU A 53 -32.64 7.84 -3.83
CA GLU A 53 -33.25 6.62 -4.37
C GLU A 53 -34.58 6.86 -5.13
N PRO A 54 -35.55 7.64 -4.62
CA PRO A 54 -36.78 7.91 -5.36
C PRO A 54 -36.57 8.75 -6.63
N VAL A 55 -35.48 9.52 -6.74
CA VAL A 55 -35.20 10.37 -7.91
C VAL A 55 -34.78 9.56 -9.14
N PHE A 56 -34.26 8.34 -8.94
CA PHE A 56 -33.73 7.47 -10.00
C PHE A 56 -34.50 6.15 -10.15
N THR A 57 -35.71 6.02 -9.61
CA THR A 57 -36.45 4.74 -9.61
C THR A 57 -36.79 4.23 -11.02
N ASP A 58 -36.99 5.13 -11.98
CA ASP A 58 -37.41 4.87 -13.36
C ASP A 58 -36.26 4.97 -14.38
N ILE A 59 -35.05 5.31 -13.92
CA ILE A 59 -33.88 5.56 -14.77
C ILE A 59 -32.78 4.56 -14.42
N PRO A 60 -32.22 3.81 -15.38
CA PRO A 60 -31.20 2.80 -15.09
C PRO A 60 -29.86 3.40 -14.63
N GLN A 61 -29.63 4.69 -14.91
CA GLN A 61 -28.48 5.45 -14.41
C GLN A 61 -28.66 5.73 -12.90
N HIS A 62 -28.14 4.84 -12.07
CA HIS A 62 -27.99 5.13 -10.65
C HIS A 62 -26.64 5.80 -10.41
N PRO A 63 -26.58 6.94 -9.68
CA PRO A 63 -25.31 7.42 -9.16
C PRO A 63 -24.66 6.31 -8.33
N VAL A 64 -23.33 6.27 -8.29
CA VAL A 64 -22.57 5.29 -7.52
C VAL A 64 -22.69 5.63 -6.03
N LEU A 65 -23.91 5.59 -5.50
CA LEU A 65 -24.19 5.59 -4.08
C LEU A 65 -23.49 4.35 -3.55
N ARG A 66 -22.62 4.56 -2.57
CA ARG A 66 -21.67 3.57 -2.06
C ARG A 66 -22.40 2.45 -1.31
N ALA A 67 -23.20 1.65 -2.01
CA ALA A 67 -24.05 0.60 -1.47
C ALA A 67 -24.44 -0.43 -2.54
N THR A 68 -23.46 -0.98 -3.27
CA THR A 68 -23.50 -2.40 -3.61
C THR A 68 -22.38 -3.08 -2.84
N PRO A 69 -22.67 -3.89 -1.80
CA PRO A 69 -21.66 -4.76 -1.21
C PRO A 69 -21.46 -5.94 -2.17
N THR A 70 -20.89 -5.68 -3.34
CA THR A 70 -20.35 -6.72 -4.23
C THR A 70 -19.03 -6.22 -4.80
N THR A 71 -18.15 -5.89 -3.89
CA THR A 71 -16.70 -6.13 -3.95
C THR A 71 -16.21 -5.63 -2.60
N ALA A 72 -15.61 -6.52 -1.82
CA ALA A 72 -14.96 -6.14 -0.59
C ALA A 72 -13.91 -5.08 -0.93
N VAL A 73 -14.25 -3.81 -0.75
CA VAL A 73 -13.27 -2.75 -0.63
C VAL A 73 -12.61 -3.04 0.71
N GLU A 74 -11.54 -3.85 0.69
CA GLU A 74 -10.60 -3.98 1.80
C GLU A 74 -10.30 -2.56 2.25
N VAL A 75 -10.75 -2.20 3.45
CA VAL A 75 -10.47 -0.91 4.06
C VAL A 75 -8.98 -0.90 4.36
N TYR A 76 -8.18 -0.48 3.39
CA TYR A 76 -6.74 -0.29 3.53
C TYR A 76 -6.50 0.82 4.56
N SER A 77 -5.70 0.52 5.56
CA SER A 77 -5.41 1.49 6.62
C SER A 77 -4.60 2.65 6.05
N ALA A 78 -4.91 3.88 6.47
CA ALA A 78 -4.18 5.08 6.02
C ALA A 78 -2.66 4.96 6.24
N ASP A 79 -2.24 4.25 7.29
CA ASP A 79 -0.84 3.95 7.58
C ASP A 79 -0.17 3.03 6.54
N GLU A 80 -0.89 2.04 5.99
CA GLU A 80 -0.38 1.18 4.92
C GLU A 80 -0.16 1.95 3.61
N ILE A 81 -1.03 2.92 3.31
CA ILE A 81 -0.91 3.81 2.15
C ILE A 81 0.29 4.76 2.33
N VAL A 82 0.49 5.32 3.52
CA VAL A 82 1.61 6.22 3.84
C VAL A 82 2.96 5.46 3.80
N ALA A 83 3.02 4.24 4.34
CA ALA A 83 4.21 3.41 4.31
C ALA A 83 4.62 3.00 2.88
N ALA A 84 3.65 2.69 2.02
CA ALA A 84 3.91 2.42 0.60
C ALA A 84 4.44 3.67 -0.14
N ARG A 85 3.96 4.88 0.21
CA ARG A 85 4.38 6.15 -0.38
C ARG A 85 5.85 6.49 -0.06
N ARG A 86 6.33 6.14 1.14
CA ARG A 86 7.70 6.41 1.61
C ARG A 86 8.76 5.54 0.95
N ASP A 87 8.41 4.31 0.57
CA ASP A 87 9.33 3.33 -0.02
C ASP A 87 9.73 3.72 -1.46
N GLY A 88 8.79 4.27 -2.23
CA GLY A 88 9.05 4.75 -3.59
C GLY A 88 9.96 5.98 -3.68
N GLN A 89 10.16 6.73 -2.60
CA GLN A 89 11.01 7.95 -2.61
C GLN A 89 12.50 7.63 -2.70
N LYS A 90 12.96 6.51 -2.10
CA LYS A 90 14.39 6.20 -1.98
C LYS A 90 15.00 5.65 -3.27
N THR A 91 14.27 4.82 -4.01
CA THR A 91 14.71 4.31 -5.33
C THR A 91 14.79 5.43 -6.36
N ARG A 92 13.96 6.46 -6.23
CA ARG A 92 13.92 7.65 -7.11
C ARG A 92 15.07 8.61 -6.85
N ALA A 93 15.55 8.72 -5.62
CA ALA A 93 16.77 9.47 -5.29
C ALA A 93 18.04 8.84 -5.90
N GLY A 94 18.08 7.50 -6.05
CA GLY A 94 19.17 6.81 -6.73
C GLY A 94 19.26 7.15 -8.22
N VAL A 95 18.11 7.22 -8.91
CA VAL A 95 18.04 7.64 -10.32
C VAL A 95 18.41 9.12 -10.49
N PHE A 96 18.04 9.98 -9.53
CA PHE A 96 18.46 11.37 -9.47
C PHE A 96 19.99 11.53 -9.43
N TRP A 97 20.68 10.79 -8.54
CA TRP A 97 22.15 10.86 -8.46
C TRP A 97 22.83 10.30 -9.71
N LEU A 98 22.32 9.22 -10.30
CA LEU A 98 22.86 8.64 -11.53
C LEU A 98 22.65 9.52 -12.76
N GLY A 99 21.46 10.11 -12.92
CA GLY A 99 21.15 11.03 -14.01
C GLY A 99 21.94 12.34 -13.93
N THR A 100 22.12 12.87 -12.72
CA THR A 100 22.94 14.08 -12.49
C THR A 100 24.41 13.81 -12.82
N LEU A 101 24.97 12.68 -12.38
CA LEU A 101 26.35 12.29 -12.74
C LEU A 101 26.51 12.07 -14.26
N GLY A 102 25.55 11.40 -14.90
CA GLY A 102 25.56 11.16 -16.34
C GLY A 102 25.49 12.44 -17.15
N SER A 103 24.68 13.41 -16.73
CA SER A 103 24.55 14.72 -17.39
C SER A 103 25.83 15.55 -17.25
N VAL A 104 26.47 15.57 -16.07
CA VAL A 104 27.73 16.28 -15.84
C VAL A 104 28.86 15.67 -16.68
N ALA A 105 28.95 14.35 -16.73
CA ALA A 105 29.94 13.65 -17.56
C ALA A 105 29.72 13.87 -19.07
N GLY A 106 28.46 13.81 -19.53
CA GLY A 106 28.12 14.09 -20.93
C GLY A 106 28.45 15.51 -21.37
N THR A 107 28.32 16.49 -20.47
CA THR A 107 28.61 17.91 -20.75
C THR A 107 30.10 18.13 -21.04
N ALA A 108 31.00 17.48 -20.30
CA ALA A 108 32.45 17.57 -20.53
C ALA A 108 32.86 16.98 -21.91
N ILE A 109 32.18 15.94 -22.36
CA ILE A 109 32.45 15.26 -23.63
C ILE A 109 31.92 16.10 -24.81
N VAL A 110 30.72 16.67 -24.70
CA VAL A 110 30.13 17.48 -25.79
C VAL A 110 30.80 18.86 -25.89
N ALA A 111 31.19 19.46 -24.76
CA ALA A 111 31.90 20.74 -24.75
C ALA A 111 33.28 20.67 -25.40
N SER A 112 33.99 19.53 -25.24
CA SER A 112 35.27 19.31 -25.92
C SER A 112 35.12 19.06 -27.42
N ALA A 113 33.96 18.57 -27.88
CA ALA A 113 33.72 18.23 -29.28
C ALA A 113 33.14 19.36 -30.15
N THR A 114 32.43 20.35 -29.57
CA THR A 114 31.59 21.27 -30.37
C THR A 114 31.98 22.76 -30.32
N GLY A 115 33.08 23.12 -29.64
CA GLY A 115 33.63 24.48 -29.74
C GLY A 115 32.75 25.61 -29.19
N GLY A 116 31.74 25.30 -28.36
CA GLY A 116 31.00 26.27 -27.56
C GLY A 116 29.95 27.09 -28.31
N SER A 117 28.84 26.47 -28.72
CA SER A 117 27.61 27.20 -29.06
C SER A 117 26.60 27.06 -27.92
N GLY A 118 26.33 28.15 -27.20
CA GLY A 118 25.52 28.18 -25.97
C GLY A 118 24.08 27.69 -26.11
N LEU A 119 23.56 27.58 -27.33
CA LEU A 119 22.22 27.03 -27.60
C LEU A 119 22.13 25.52 -27.34
N ALA A 120 23.21 24.76 -27.57
CA ALA A 120 23.26 23.33 -27.24
C ALA A 120 23.23 23.12 -25.71
N ALA A 121 23.89 24.01 -24.96
CA ALA A 121 23.86 23.99 -23.51
C ALA A 121 22.47 24.28 -22.94
N LEU A 122 21.68 25.15 -23.59
CA LEU A 122 20.30 25.47 -23.18
C LEU A 122 19.35 24.29 -23.39
N ILE A 123 19.36 23.64 -24.55
CA ILE A 123 18.52 22.45 -24.83
C ILE A 123 18.91 21.29 -23.89
N LEU A 124 20.21 21.14 -23.61
CA LEU A 124 20.74 20.13 -22.70
C LEU A 124 20.37 20.42 -21.22
N LEU A 125 20.22 21.69 -20.82
CA LEU A 125 19.68 22.06 -19.50
C LEU A 125 18.15 21.93 -19.42
N LEU A 126 17.45 22.02 -20.55
CA LEU A 126 15.99 21.95 -20.62
C LEU A 126 15.45 20.55 -20.27
N ILE A 127 16.15 19.50 -20.73
CA ILE A 127 15.78 18.10 -20.43
C ILE A 127 15.82 17.78 -18.92
N PRO A 128 16.91 18.05 -18.17
CA PRO A 128 16.96 17.82 -16.73
C PRO A 128 16.05 18.78 -15.96
N THR A 129 15.85 20.03 -16.41
CA THR A 129 14.94 20.96 -15.73
C THR A 129 13.46 20.57 -15.87
N LEU A 130 13.00 20.17 -17.07
CA LEU A 130 11.65 19.61 -17.27
C LEU A 130 11.47 18.31 -16.49
N PHE A 131 12.49 17.46 -16.46
CA PHE A 131 12.48 16.23 -15.67
C PHE A 131 12.36 16.52 -14.17
N ILE A 132 13.09 17.52 -13.64
CA ILE A 132 12.98 17.97 -12.25
C ILE A 132 11.58 18.52 -11.96
N LEU A 133 11.01 19.34 -12.85
CA LEU A 133 9.72 19.99 -12.63
C LEU A 133 8.55 18.98 -12.66
N LEU A 134 8.58 18.01 -13.58
CA LEU A 134 7.55 16.99 -13.69
C LEU A 134 7.73 15.86 -12.65
N TYR A 135 8.97 15.46 -12.35
CA TYR A 135 9.25 14.25 -11.57
C TYR A 135 9.61 14.53 -10.10
N VAL A 136 10.23 15.67 -9.78
CA VAL A 136 10.65 16.05 -8.40
C VAL A 136 9.64 17.00 -7.75
N MET A 137 9.19 18.05 -8.44
CA MET A 137 8.12 18.92 -7.93
C MET A 137 6.73 18.25 -7.99
N LYS A 138 6.65 17.06 -8.58
CA LYS A 138 5.45 16.21 -8.60
C LYS A 138 4.21 16.97 -9.07
N VAL A 139 4.39 17.85 -10.07
CA VAL A 139 3.33 18.58 -10.77
C VAL A 139 2.63 17.59 -11.72
N GLY A 140 1.85 16.67 -11.15
CA GLY A 140 1.15 15.63 -11.88
C GLY A 140 -0.03 15.08 -11.07
N PRO A 141 -1.12 14.65 -11.73
CA PRO A 141 -2.36 14.25 -11.07
C PRO A 141 -2.13 13.09 -10.08
N GLU A 142 -2.77 13.16 -8.90
CA GLU A 142 -2.60 12.19 -7.79
C GLU A 142 -2.91 10.73 -8.19
N SER A 143 -3.67 10.51 -9.27
CA SER A 143 -4.00 9.18 -9.82
C SER A 143 -2.80 8.38 -10.33
N TRP A 144 -1.70 9.04 -10.69
CA TRP A 144 -0.49 8.34 -11.16
C TRP A 144 0.30 7.67 -10.02
N TYR A 145 -0.09 7.91 -8.76
CA TYR A 145 0.67 7.47 -7.58
C TYR A 145 -0.05 6.43 -6.72
N THR A 146 -1.20 5.91 -7.15
CA THR A 146 -1.92 4.86 -6.41
C THR A 146 -1.24 3.50 -6.59
N PRO A 147 -0.72 2.86 -5.53
CA PRO A 147 -0.09 1.54 -5.63
C PRO A 147 -1.11 0.47 -6.03
N SER A 148 -0.67 -0.51 -6.82
CA SER A 148 -1.53 -1.60 -7.31
C SER A 148 -1.85 -2.62 -6.20
N LEU A 149 -3.08 -3.15 -6.18
CA LEU A 149 -3.54 -4.14 -5.17
C LEU A 149 -2.59 -5.35 -5.02
N ARG A 150 -2.01 -5.82 -6.13
CA ARG A 150 -1.05 -6.94 -6.12
C ARG A 150 0.25 -6.65 -5.36
N GLN A 151 0.67 -5.38 -5.26
CA GLN A 151 1.87 -5.00 -4.50
C GLN A 151 1.60 -5.04 -3.00
N LEU A 152 0.39 -4.68 -2.57
CA LEU A 152 -0.04 -4.74 -1.17
C LEU A 152 -0.12 -6.20 -0.68
N GLU A 153 -0.69 -7.10 -1.49
CA GLU A 153 -0.71 -8.54 -1.17
C GLU A 153 0.70 -9.13 -0.99
N ARG A 154 1.66 -8.73 -1.84
CA ARG A 154 3.06 -9.18 -1.72
C ARG A 154 3.69 -8.72 -0.41
N LYS A 155 3.47 -7.46 0.00
CA LYS A 155 3.96 -6.96 1.29
C LYS A 155 3.31 -7.67 2.48
N ARG A 156 2.00 -7.94 2.42
CA ARG A 156 1.30 -8.73 3.45
C ARG A 156 1.91 -10.13 3.61
N ARG A 157 2.18 -10.82 2.49
CA ARG A 157 2.85 -12.13 2.51
C ARG A 157 4.28 -12.07 3.06
N GLN A 158 5.00 -10.97 2.86
CA GLN A 158 6.34 -10.79 3.41
C GLN A 158 6.31 -10.58 4.93
N LEU A 159 5.39 -9.75 5.43
CA LEU A 159 5.23 -9.53 6.87
C LEU A 159 4.85 -10.81 7.62
N VAL A 160 3.96 -11.62 7.05
CA VAL A 160 3.59 -12.92 7.62
C VAL A 160 4.80 -13.87 7.65
N ARG A 161 5.60 -13.90 6.57
CA ARG A 161 6.83 -14.71 6.53
C ARG A 161 7.86 -14.27 7.57
N MET A 162 8.05 -12.97 7.79
CA MET A 162 8.96 -12.48 8.83
C MET A 162 8.53 -12.92 10.22
N ARG A 163 7.24 -12.79 10.56
CA ARG A 163 6.71 -13.28 11.84
C ARG A 163 6.88 -14.79 12.00
N GLN A 164 6.73 -15.56 10.93
CA GLN A 164 6.95 -17.01 10.97
C GLN A 164 8.40 -17.36 11.28
N LEU A 165 9.37 -16.66 10.67
CA LEU A 165 10.79 -16.88 10.93
C LEU A 165 11.17 -16.54 12.38
N GLU A 166 10.60 -15.47 12.95
CA GLU A 166 10.81 -15.12 14.37
C GLU A 166 10.30 -16.23 15.30
N ILE A 167 9.09 -16.75 15.05
CA ILE A 167 8.53 -17.86 15.84
C ILE A 167 9.39 -19.13 15.69
N GLU A 168 9.81 -19.45 14.47
CA GLU A 168 10.63 -20.63 14.19
C GLU A 168 11.99 -20.54 14.89
N SER A 169 12.66 -19.39 14.82
CA SER A 169 13.92 -19.15 15.52
C SER A 169 13.77 -19.22 17.04
N ALA A 170 12.68 -18.69 17.61
CA ALA A 170 12.39 -18.80 19.04
C ALA A 170 12.23 -20.28 19.46
N ASN A 171 11.45 -21.06 18.71
CA ASN A 171 11.26 -22.48 18.97
C ASN A 171 12.58 -23.27 18.86
N ALA A 172 13.39 -22.96 17.85
CA ALA A 172 14.70 -23.59 17.67
C ALA A 172 15.64 -23.31 18.86
N HIS A 173 15.61 -22.10 19.41
CA HIS A 173 16.36 -21.75 20.61
C HIS A 173 15.89 -22.54 21.84
N GLU A 174 14.58 -22.69 22.05
CA GLU A 174 14.06 -23.50 23.15
C GLU A 174 14.49 -24.96 23.03
N GLU A 175 14.45 -25.53 21.82
CA GLU A 175 14.92 -26.89 21.59
C GLU A 175 16.41 -27.08 21.89
N ALA A 176 17.24 -26.11 21.47
CA ALA A 176 18.67 -26.14 21.75
C ALA A 176 18.94 -26.15 23.27
N LEU A 177 18.19 -25.34 24.04
CA LEU A 177 18.29 -25.30 25.50
C LEU A 177 17.86 -26.63 26.14
N ARG A 178 16.73 -27.21 25.72
CA ARG A 178 16.28 -28.52 26.23
C ARG A 178 17.28 -29.62 25.93
N ARG A 179 17.89 -29.61 24.75
CA ARG A 179 18.95 -30.57 24.37
C ARG A 179 20.20 -30.39 25.23
N ALA A 180 20.61 -29.15 25.51
CA ALA A 180 21.74 -28.86 26.39
C ALA A 180 21.47 -29.36 27.83
N GLN A 181 20.28 -29.12 28.36
CA GLN A 181 19.86 -29.59 29.69
C GLN A 181 19.86 -31.11 29.79
N ARG A 182 19.30 -31.82 28.80
CA ARG A 182 19.31 -33.28 28.77
C ARG A 182 20.74 -33.85 28.78
N LYS A 183 21.65 -33.24 28.02
CA LYS A 183 23.06 -33.64 28.02
C LYS A 183 23.72 -33.44 29.39
N ALA A 184 23.45 -32.32 30.06
CA ALA A 184 23.97 -32.04 31.39
C ALA A 184 23.44 -33.01 32.46
N GLN A 185 22.15 -33.37 32.38
CA GLN A 185 21.57 -34.39 33.28
C GLN A 185 22.21 -35.76 33.06
N VAL A 186 22.42 -36.16 31.80
CA VAL A 186 23.05 -37.44 31.46
C VAL A 186 24.49 -37.49 31.97
N SER A 187 25.27 -36.40 31.82
CA SER A 187 26.63 -36.37 32.35
C SER A 187 26.66 -36.48 33.87
N GLN A 188 25.78 -35.77 34.57
CA GLN A 188 25.68 -35.86 36.04
C GLN A 188 25.34 -37.28 36.52
N LEU A 189 24.35 -37.94 35.88
CA LEU A 189 24.01 -39.33 36.21
C LEU A 189 25.16 -40.31 35.92
N THR A 190 25.95 -40.03 34.88
CA THR A 190 27.12 -40.83 34.52
C THR A 190 28.22 -40.68 35.57
N ASP A 191 28.49 -39.44 36.01
CA ASP A 191 29.48 -39.14 37.05
C ASP A 191 29.08 -39.76 38.39
N ASP A 192 27.80 -39.63 38.79
CA ASP A 192 27.27 -40.24 40.01
C ASP A 192 27.36 -41.78 39.98
N ALA A 193 27.04 -42.39 38.84
CA ALA A 193 27.14 -43.84 38.66
C ALA A 193 28.59 -44.34 38.75
N LEU A 194 29.54 -43.61 38.15
CA LEU A 194 30.97 -43.91 38.24
C LEU A 194 31.48 -43.80 39.67
N ASP A 195 31.09 -42.76 40.42
CA ASP A 195 31.50 -42.60 41.81
C ASP A 195 30.92 -43.71 42.71
N VAL A 196 29.65 -44.10 42.51
CA VAL A 196 29.04 -45.24 43.20
C VAL A 196 29.78 -46.54 42.87
N ALA A 197 30.08 -46.79 41.60
CA ALA A 197 30.84 -47.96 41.17
C ALA A 197 32.27 -47.96 41.76
N GLN A 198 32.93 -46.81 41.83
CA GLN A 198 34.25 -46.69 42.42
C GLN A 198 34.22 -46.91 43.94
N ARG A 199 33.19 -46.38 44.62
CA ARG A 199 32.96 -46.61 46.05
C ARG A 199 32.69 -48.08 46.37
N THR A 200 31.89 -48.78 45.56
CA THR A 200 31.61 -50.21 45.77
C THR A 200 32.88 -51.05 45.59
N VAL A 201 33.65 -50.81 44.53
CA VAL A 201 34.93 -51.52 44.29
C VAL A 201 35.93 -51.28 45.43
N LYS A 202 36.08 -50.02 45.88
CA LYS A 202 36.95 -49.70 47.03
C LYS A 202 36.51 -50.43 48.30
N ARG A 203 35.20 -50.53 48.55
CA ARG A 203 34.64 -51.23 49.72
C ARG A 203 34.95 -52.73 49.70
N PHE A 204 34.93 -53.37 48.54
CA PHE A 204 35.26 -54.80 48.42
C PHE A 204 36.76 -55.08 48.52
N LYS A 205 37.63 -54.15 48.10
CA LYS A 205 39.09 -54.30 48.17
C LYS A 205 39.69 -54.01 49.56
N GLY A 206 38.95 -53.34 50.45
CA GLY A 206 39.38 -52.97 51.80
C GLY A 206 39.01 -53.98 52.91
N LYS A 207 38.47 -55.15 52.56
CA LYS A 207 38.25 -56.30 53.45
C LYS A 207 39.22 -57.41 53.05
#